data_AF-S4MT89-F1
#
_entry.id   AF-S4MT89-F1
#
_cell.length_a   1.000
_cell.length_b   1.000
_cell.length_c   1.000
_cell.angle_alpha   90.00
_cell.angle_beta   90.00
_cell.angle_gamma   90.00
#
_symmetry.space_group_name_H-M   'P 1'
#
loop_
_entity.id
_entity.type
_entity.pdbx_description
1 polymer ?
#
loop_
_entity_poly.entity_id
_entity_poly.type
_entity_poly.pdbx_seq_one_letter_code
_entity_poly.pdbx_strand_id
1 'polypeptide(L)'
;MSDRDDITVGQLLLAEYQTVKDEQKARIGFRDNLLYVTLGVVAAVIAATAQAKQPSMLLALPPVGVVLGWTYLVNDEKISAIGYYVRDDLGPRLAELAAHGGFATFGWEAYHRSDTRRRSRKAIQTVVDLTAFCAIPLAALVVFWASGDAGGLLVVLSVLEALAVAGLGVQVVMYTRSARTHR
;
A
#
# COMPACT_ATOMS: atom_id res chain seq x y z
N MET A 1 -37.60 11.75 -34.44
CA MET A 1 -36.75 10.55 -34.23
C MET A 1 -35.58 11.03 -33.39
N SER A 2 -35.50 10.57 -32.14
CA SER A 2 -34.47 11.00 -31.19
C SER A 2 -33.14 10.39 -31.58
N ASP A 3 -32.17 11.24 -31.90
CA ASP A 3 -30.76 10.93 -31.95
C ASP A 3 -30.37 10.35 -30.58
N ARG A 4 -30.22 9.03 -30.49
CA ARG A 4 -29.44 8.44 -29.40
C ARG A 4 -28.02 8.46 -29.94
N ASP A 5 -27.19 9.37 -29.44
CA ASP A 5 -25.74 9.29 -29.62
C ASP A 5 -25.30 7.86 -29.27
N ASP A 6 -25.03 7.05 -30.29
CA ASP A 6 -24.61 5.67 -30.09
C ASP A 6 -23.20 5.70 -29.49
N ILE A 7 -23.12 5.52 -28.17
CA ILE A 7 -21.87 5.43 -27.42
C ILE A 7 -21.03 4.32 -28.07
N THR A 8 -19.91 4.69 -28.66
CA THR A 8 -19.01 3.73 -29.30
C THR A 8 -18.26 2.91 -28.24
N VAL A 9 -17.90 1.68 -28.58
CA VAL A 9 -17.07 0.82 -27.71
C VAL A 9 -15.76 1.53 -27.34
N GLY A 10 -15.17 2.29 -28.26
CA GLY A 10 -13.97 3.09 -27.99
C GLY A 10 -14.19 4.18 -26.93
N GLN A 11 -15.32 4.89 -26.98
CA GLN A 11 -15.67 5.87 -25.95
C GLN A 11 -15.88 5.22 -24.59
N LEU A 12 -16.53 4.05 -24.54
CA LEU A 12 -16.73 3.31 -23.30
C LEU A 12 -15.40 2.85 -22.68
N LEU A 13 -14.48 2.29 -23.49
CA LEU A 13 -13.16 1.86 -23.02
C LEU A 13 -12.27 3.02 -22.58
N LEU A 14 -12.37 4.17 -23.23
CA LEU A 14 -11.66 5.38 -22.79
C LEU A 14 -12.22 5.92 -21.46
N ALA A 15 -13.54 5.90 -21.29
CA ALA A 15 -14.19 6.28 -20.04
C ALA A 15 -13.81 5.33 -18.90
N GLU A 16 -13.75 4.03 -19.18
CA GLU A 16 -13.29 3.02 -18.22
C GLU A 16 -11.81 3.24 -17.85
N TYR A 17 -10.93 3.42 -18.84
CA TYR A 17 -9.53 3.74 -18.61
C TYR A 17 -9.37 4.97 -17.71
N GLN A 18 -10.07 6.06 -18.02
CA GLN A 18 -10.00 7.28 -17.22
C GLN A 18 -10.47 7.04 -15.77
N THR A 19 -11.60 6.37 -15.60
CA THR A 19 -12.16 6.03 -14.28
C THR A 19 -11.18 5.22 -13.45
N VAL A 20 -10.58 4.19 -14.05
CA VAL A 20 -9.61 3.30 -13.40
C VAL A 20 -8.31 4.06 -13.06
N LYS A 21 -7.87 5.00 -13.89
CA LYS A 21 -6.71 5.86 -13.61
C LYS A 21 -6.98 6.87 -12.49
N ASP A 22 -8.19 7.41 -12.42
CA ASP A 22 -8.59 8.32 -11.34
C ASP A 22 -8.65 7.57 -10.00
N GLU A 23 -9.17 6.35 -9.99
CA GLU A 23 -9.10 5.46 -8.82
C GLU A 23 -7.65 5.17 -8.44
N GLN A 24 -6.79 4.84 -9.40
CA GLN A 24 -5.36 4.60 -9.16
C GLN A 24 -4.71 5.82 -8.49
N LYS A 25 -4.99 7.02 -8.98
CA LYS A 25 -4.46 8.29 -8.43
C LYS A 25 -4.95 8.52 -7.00
N ALA A 26 -6.25 8.32 -6.73
CA ALA A 26 -6.81 8.47 -5.40
C ALA A 26 -6.16 7.50 -4.39
N ARG A 27 -5.96 6.24 -4.80
CA ARG A 27 -5.31 5.21 -3.97
C ARG A 27 -3.84 5.51 -3.71
N ILE A 28 -3.10 5.99 -4.70
CA ILE A 28 -1.71 6.45 -4.53
C ILE A 28 -1.66 7.57 -3.48
N GLY A 29 -2.50 8.60 -3.62
CA GLY A 29 -2.56 9.71 -2.67
C GLY A 29 -2.90 9.25 -1.25
N PHE A 30 -3.86 8.34 -1.10
CA PHE A 30 -4.21 7.78 0.20
C PHE A 30 -3.05 6.98 0.82
N ARG A 31 -2.42 6.09 0.05
CA ARG A 31 -1.27 5.29 0.48
C ARG A 31 -0.11 6.18 0.93
N ASP A 32 0.22 7.21 0.16
CA ASP A 32 1.34 8.09 0.46
C ASP A 32 1.06 8.93 1.73
N ASN A 33 -0.19 9.30 1.98
CA ASN A 33 -0.61 9.97 3.21
C ASN A 33 -0.55 9.09 4.46
N LEU A 34 -0.78 7.77 4.32
CA LEU A 34 -0.75 6.84 5.47
C LEU A 34 0.61 6.82 6.18
N LEU A 35 1.72 6.96 5.45
CA LEU A 35 3.05 7.01 6.07
C LEU A 35 3.20 8.26 6.94
N TYR A 36 2.75 9.43 6.47
CA TYR A 36 2.78 10.66 7.27
C TYR A 36 1.91 10.56 8.52
N VAL A 37 0.71 9.99 8.39
CA VAL A 37 -0.18 9.73 9.53
C VAL A 37 0.49 8.77 10.53
N THR A 38 1.12 7.71 10.04
CA THR A 38 1.82 6.73 10.89
C THR A 38 2.94 7.39 11.69
N LEU A 39 3.76 8.22 11.04
CA LEU A 39 4.82 8.97 11.72
C LEU A 39 4.26 9.90 12.81
N GLY A 40 3.18 10.60 12.51
CA GLY A 40 2.50 11.47 13.47
C GLY A 40 1.97 10.71 14.69
N VAL A 41 1.29 9.58 14.47
CA VAL A 41 0.75 8.76 15.57
C VAL A 41 1.87 8.12 16.38
N VAL A 42 2.92 7.60 15.73
CA VAL A 42 4.09 7.05 16.42
C VAL A 42 4.73 8.09 17.33
N ALA A 43 5.00 9.28 16.80
CA ALA A 43 5.59 10.37 17.57
C ALA A 43 4.70 10.78 18.75
N ALA A 44 3.38 10.87 18.54
CA ALA A 44 2.43 11.21 19.58
C ALA A 44 2.39 10.17 20.71
N VAL A 45 2.34 8.88 20.39
CA VAL A 45 2.33 7.81 21.39
C VAL A 45 3.66 7.75 22.16
N ILE A 46 4.80 7.91 21.49
CA ILE A 46 6.11 7.97 22.14
C ILE A 46 6.18 9.17 23.09
N ALA A 47 5.76 10.35 22.63
CA ALA A 47 5.75 11.56 23.45
C ALA A 47 4.81 11.43 24.66
N ALA A 48 3.62 10.85 24.48
CA ALA A 48 2.67 10.62 25.56
C ALA A 48 3.22 9.61 26.59
N THR A 49 3.80 8.51 26.13
CA THR A 49 4.44 7.49 26.97
C THR A 49 5.56 8.12 27.80
N ALA A 50 6.43 8.91 27.18
CA ALA A 50 7.57 9.56 27.84
C ALA A 50 7.11 10.58 28.90
N GLN A 51 6.08 11.37 28.60
CA GLN A 51 5.52 12.35 29.54
C GLN A 51 4.84 11.69 30.73
N ALA A 52 4.03 10.64 30.48
CA ALA A 52 3.33 9.91 31.53
C ALA A 52 4.24 8.97 32.34
N LYS A 53 5.44 8.65 31.81
CA LYS A 53 6.34 7.61 32.34
C LYS A 53 5.64 6.26 32.51
N GLN A 54 4.74 5.94 31.59
CA GLN A 54 3.94 4.72 31.59
C GLN A 54 4.24 3.89 30.33
N PRO A 55 5.19 2.93 30.41
CA PRO A 55 5.57 2.10 29.26
C PRO A 55 4.41 1.33 28.64
N SER A 56 3.36 1.02 29.41
CA SER A 56 2.15 0.35 28.92
C SER A 56 1.42 1.12 27.81
N MET A 57 1.60 2.44 27.71
CA MET A 57 1.03 3.25 26.61
C MET A 57 1.61 2.89 25.24
N LEU A 58 2.79 2.27 25.19
CA LEU A 58 3.41 1.79 23.95
C LEU A 58 2.63 0.65 23.29
N LEU A 59 1.77 -0.06 24.02
CA LEU A 59 0.86 -1.08 23.49
C LEU A 59 -0.16 -0.50 22.50
N ALA A 60 -0.30 0.82 22.41
CA ALA A 60 -1.09 1.44 21.34
C ALA A 60 -0.41 1.34 19.95
N LEU A 61 0.92 1.19 19.88
CA LEU A 61 1.65 1.20 18.61
C LEU A 61 1.41 -0.05 17.73
N PRO A 62 1.43 -1.29 18.26
CA PRO A 62 1.15 -2.48 17.47
C PRO A 62 -0.22 -2.50 16.78
N PRO A 63 -1.36 -2.30 17.46
CA PRO A 63 -2.66 -2.35 16.78
C PRO A 63 -2.80 -1.23 15.74
N VAL A 64 -2.31 -0.02 16.03
CA VAL A 64 -2.28 1.08 15.06
C VAL A 64 -1.41 0.72 13.85
N GLY A 65 -0.21 0.20 14.08
CA GLY A 65 0.72 -0.21 13.03
C GLY A 65 0.12 -1.29 12.13
N VAL A 66 -0.58 -2.26 12.71
CA VAL A 66 -1.28 -3.31 11.97
C VAL A 66 -2.40 -2.74 11.10
N VAL A 67 -3.28 -1.91 11.67
CA VAL A 67 -4.41 -1.32 10.93
C VAL A 67 -3.93 -0.44 9.78
N LEU A 68 -3.01 0.48 10.05
CA LEU A 68 -2.48 1.38 9.03
C LEU A 68 -1.66 0.63 7.98
N GLY A 69 -0.83 -0.33 8.40
CA GLY A 69 -0.02 -1.13 7.50
C GLY A 69 -0.83 -2.07 6.62
N TRP A 70 -1.90 -2.69 7.14
CA TRP A 70 -2.83 -3.47 6.34
C TRP A 70 -3.55 -2.61 5.31
N THR A 71 -4.04 -1.44 5.72
CA THR A 71 -4.71 -0.50 4.83
C THR A 71 -3.77 -0.02 3.73
N TYR A 72 -2.51 0.25 4.06
CA TYR A 72 -1.47 0.58 3.09
C TYR A 72 -1.27 -0.55 2.07
N LEU A 73 -1.10 -1.79 2.56
CA LEU A 73 -0.84 -2.96 1.73
C LEU A 73 -1.97 -3.26 0.76
N VAL A 74 -3.22 -3.20 1.22
CA VAL A 74 -4.41 -3.39 0.36
C VAL A 74 -4.47 -2.32 -0.74
N ASN A 75 -4.11 -1.07 -0.44
CA ASN A 75 -4.07 -0.04 -1.47
C ASN A 75 -2.96 -0.29 -2.50
N ASP A 76 -1.78 -0.74 -2.07
CA ASP A 76 -0.68 -1.08 -2.99
C ASP A 76 -1.03 -2.27 -3.92
N GLU A 77 -1.74 -3.27 -3.40
CA GLU A 77 -2.31 -4.38 -4.17
C GLU A 77 -3.28 -3.87 -5.24
N LYS A 78 -4.23 -3.00 -4.88
CA LYS A 78 -5.19 -2.43 -5.83
C LYS A 78 -4.53 -1.56 -6.90
N ILE A 79 -3.54 -0.74 -6.53
CA ILE A 79 -2.75 0.06 -7.48
C ILE A 79 -2.06 -0.86 -8.49
N SER A 80 -1.51 -1.99 -8.02
CA SER A 80 -0.86 -2.98 -8.87
C SER A 80 -1.86 -3.71 -9.77
N ALA A 81 -3.01 -4.14 -9.24
CA ALA A 81 -4.08 -4.79 -9.99
C ALA A 81 -4.62 -3.91 -11.13
N ILE A 82 -4.88 -2.63 -10.85
CA ILE A 82 -5.24 -1.64 -11.87
C ILE A 82 -4.16 -1.56 -12.96
N GLY A 83 -2.88 -1.52 -12.56
CA GLY A 83 -1.77 -1.45 -13.50
C GLY A 83 -1.55 -2.73 -14.33
N TYR A 84 -2.07 -3.88 -13.90
CA TYR A 84 -2.13 -5.10 -14.70
C TYR A 84 -3.34 -5.06 -15.63
N TYR A 85 -4.53 -4.71 -15.14
CA TYR A 85 -5.73 -4.60 -15.95
C TYR A 85 -5.57 -3.63 -17.13
N VAL A 86 -5.01 -2.45 -16.88
CA VAL A 86 -4.73 -1.46 -17.94
C VAL A 86 -3.76 -2.01 -18.99
N ARG A 87 -2.77 -2.82 -18.57
CA ARG A 87 -1.73 -3.33 -19.45
C ARG A 87 -2.19 -4.54 -20.26
N ASP A 88 -2.83 -5.47 -19.58
CA ASP A 88 -3.04 -6.83 -20.08
C ASP A 88 -4.45 -6.99 -20.68
N ASP A 89 -5.39 -6.07 -20.40
CA ASP A 89 -6.74 -6.07 -20.95
C ASP A 89 -7.10 -4.79 -21.71
N LEU A 90 -7.20 -3.64 -21.04
CA LEU A 90 -7.68 -2.39 -21.68
C LEU A 90 -6.73 -1.89 -22.77
N GLY A 91 -5.42 -1.99 -22.53
CA GLY A 91 -4.37 -1.60 -23.46
C GLY A 91 -4.51 -2.22 -24.84
N PRO A 92 -4.46 -3.55 -24.95
CA PRO A 92 -4.67 -4.29 -26.19
C PRO A 92 -5.99 -3.97 -26.88
N ARG A 93 -7.11 -3.92 -26.14
CA ARG A 93 -8.44 -3.65 -26.70
C ARG A 93 -8.54 -2.26 -27.33
N LEU A 94 -7.92 -1.25 -26.71
CA LEU A 94 -7.82 0.09 -27.29
C LEU A 94 -6.85 0.14 -28.49
N ALA A 95 -5.76 -0.63 -28.45
CA ALA A 95 -4.83 -0.72 -29.58
C ALA A 95 -5.47 -1.34 -30.82
N GLU A 96 -6.30 -2.38 -30.65
CA GLU A 96 -7.06 -3.01 -31.73
C GLU A 96 -8.03 -2.04 -32.41
N LEU A 97 -8.75 -1.23 -31.61
CA LEU A 97 -9.63 -0.18 -32.14
C LEU A 97 -8.84 0.93 -32.85
N ALA A 98 -7.63 1.23 -32.38
CA ALA A 98 -6.74 2.23 -32.97
C ALA A 98 -5.86 1.71 -34.12
N ALA A 99 -5.90 0.41 -34.43
CA ALA A 99 -4.99 -0.26 -35.39
C ALA A 99 -5.07 0.34 -36.80
N HIS A 100 -6.20 0.96 -37.16
CA HIS A 100 -6.41 1.64 -38.44
C HIS A 100 -5.78 3.04 -38.51
N GLY A 101 -5.22 3.56 -37.40
CA GLY A 101 -4.69 4.93 -37.28
C GLY A 101 -3.19 5.04 -36.98
N GLY A 102 -2.45 3.93 -36.88
CA GLY A 102 -0.98 3.94 -36.65
C GLY A 102 -0.54 4.52 -35.31
N PHE A 103 -1.46 4.68 -34.35
CA PHE A 103 -1.19 5.28 -33.04
C PHE A 103 -0.74 4.22 -32.03
N ALA A 104 0.46 4.40 -31.46
CA ALA A 104 0.91 3.59 -30.34
C ALA A 104 0.18 4.02 -29.06
N THR A 105 -0.83 3.25 -28.64
CA THR A 105 -1.57 3.50 -27.39
C THR A 105 -0.63 3.40 -26.17
N PHE A 106 -0.77 4.35 -25.24
CA PHE A 106 -0.06 4.35 -23.95
C PHE A 106 1.49 4.45 -24.04
N GLY A 107 2.01 5.20 -25.03
CA GLY A 107 3.46 5.39 -25.23
C GLY A 107 4.22 5.86 -23.98
N TRP A 108 3.65 6.77 -23.18
CA TRP A 108 4.26 7.20 -21.91
C TRP A 108 4.38 6.06 -20.90
N GLU A 109 3.36 5.22 -20.77
CA GLU A 109 3.36 4.09 -19.83
C GLU A 109 4.29 2.97 -20.30
N ALA A 110 4.45 2.78 -21.61
CA ALA A 110 5.46 1.89 -22.18
C ALA A 110 6.89 2.40 -21.89
N TYR A 111 7.14 3.69 -22.13
CA TYR A 111 8.44 4.30 -21.86
C TYR A 111 8.81 4.28 -20.37
N HIS A 112 7.91 4.70 -19.48
CA HIS A 112 8.20 4.71 -18.04
C HIS A 112 8.44 3.30 -17.46
N ARG A 113 7.94 2.24 -18.11
CA ARG A 113 8.17 0.86 -17.70
C ARG A 113 9.60 0.37 -17.93
N SER A 114 10.34 0.93 -18.88
CA SER A 114 11.73 0.54 -19.16
C SER A 114 12.74 1.02 -18.11
N ASP A 115 12.28 1.70 -17.06
CA ASP A 115 13.11 2.15 -15.96
C ASP A 115 13.73 0.98 -15.16
N THR A 116 15.03 0.81 -15.33
CA THR A 116 15.85 -0.23 -14.69
C THR A 116 15.91 -0.10 -13.16
N ARG A 117 15.70 1.11 -12.61
CA ARG A 117 15.71 1.37 -11.16
C ARG A 117 14.39 1.06 -10.48
N ARG A 118 13.38 0.59 -11.22
CA ARG A 118 12.07 0.23 -10.63
C ARG A 118 12.18 -0.86 -9.56
N ARG A 119 13.11 -1.82 -9.73
CA ARG A 119 13.34 -2.90 -8.74
C ARG A 119 13.95 -2.37 -7.44
N SER A 120 14.95 -1.49 -7.54
CA SER A 120 15.58 -0.90 -6.34
C SER A 120 14.61 0.00 -5.58
N ARG A 121 13.82 0.83 -6.28
CA ARG A 121 12.77 1.65 -5.64
C ARG A 121 11.76 0.80 -4.86
N LYS A 122 11.28 -0.29 -5.46
CA LYS A 122 10.38 -1.22 -4.76
C LYS A 122 11.03 -1.86 -3.53
N ALA A 123 12.29 -2.26 -3.62
CA ALA A 123 13.00 -2.83 -2.48
C ALA A 123 13.16 -1.83 -1.33
N ILE A 124 13.54 -0.58 -1.65
CA ILE A 124 13.65 0.50 -0.66
C ILE A 124 12.29 0.76 -0.03
N GLN A 125 11.21 0.82 -0.83
CA GLN A 125 9.86 1.00 -0.32
C GLN A 125 9.46 -0.11 0.65
N THR A 126 9.71 -1.38 0.32
CA THR A 126 9.45 -2.50 1.24
C THR A 126 10.21 -2.35 2.57
N VAL A 127 11.46 -1.89 2.53
CA VAL A 127 12.24 -1.64 3.76
C VAL A 127 11.62 -0.52 4.58
N VAL A 128 11.19 0.57 3.95
CA VAL A 128 10.49 1.68 4.62
C VAL A 128 9.19 1.20 5.24
N ASP A 129 8.39 0.43 4.52
CA ASP A 129 7.10 -0.09 4.98
C ASP A 129 7.29 -1.06 6.17
N LEU A 130 8.24 -1.99 6.09
CA LEU A 130 8.58 -2.88 7.20
C LEU A 130 9.08 -2.11 8.42
N THR A 131 9.83 -1.03 8.21
CA THR A 131 10.32 -0.19 9.31
C THR A 131 9.15 0.50 10.01
N ALA A 132 8.30 1.19 9.23
CA ALA A 132 7.19 1.99 9.74
C ALA A 132 6.12 1.13 10.43
N PHE A 133 5.72 0.03 9.79
CA PHE A 133 4.56 -0.76 10.24
C PHE A 133 4.92 -1.98 11.07
N CYS A 134 6.18 -2.44 11.07
CA CYS A 134 6.61 -3.62 11.83
C CYS A 134 7.72 -3.33 12.82
N ALA A 135 8.85 -2.77 12.39
CA ALA A 135 10.02 -2.62 13.25
C ALA A 135 9.75 -1.66 14.43
N ILE A 136 9.11 -0.51 14.17
CA ILE A 136 8.76 0.46 15.22
C ILE A 136 7.78 -0.14 16.24
N PRO A 137 6.65 -0.75 15.84
CA PRO A 137 5.77 -1.41 16.80
C PRO A 137 6.41 -2.57 17.58
N LEU A 138 7.26 -3.38 16.94
CA LEU A 138 7.98 -4.45 17.64
C LEU A 138 8.98 -3.89 18.65
N ALA A 139 9.69 -2.81 18.32
CA ALA A 139 10.58 -2.14 19.27
C ALA A 139 9.82 -1.59 20.48
N ALA A 140 8.60 -1.07 20.26
CA ALA A 140 7.73 -0.62 21.33
C ALA A 140 7.35 -1.75 22.31
N LEU A 141 7.05 -2.95 21.78
CA LEU A 141 6.79 -4.14 22.59
C LEU A 141 8.02 -4.59 23.38
N VAL A 142 9.21 -4.53 22.79
CA VAL A 142 10.47 -4.86 23.49
C VAL A 142 10.69 -3.91 24.67
N VAL A 143 10.45 -2.60 24.50
CA VAL A 143 10.56 -1.62 25.58
C VAL A 143 9.54 -1.90 26.68
N PHE A 144 8.30 -2.24 26.32
CA PHE A 144 7.26 -2.62 27.28
C PHE A 144 7.63 -3.89 28.08
N TRP A 145 8.16 -4.93 27.44
CA TRP A 145 8.60 -6.13 28.17
C TRP A 145 9.80 -5.85 29.07
N ALA A 146 10.73 -4.99 28.63
CA ALA A 146 11.91 -4.64 29.40
C ALA A 146 11.60 -3.80 30.66
N SER A 147 10.45 -3.11 30.71
CA SER A 147 10.08 -2.33 31.90
C SER A 147 9.66 -3.19 33.09
N GLY A 148 9.37 -4.48 32.90
CA GLY A 148 9.07 -5.44 33.97
C GLY A 148 7.79 -5.20 34.78
N ASP A 149 7.12 -4.05 34.56
CA ASP A 149 5.99 -3.57 35.34
C ASP A 149 4.67 -3.72 34.56
N ALA A 150 4.28 -4.97 34.30
CA ALA A 150 3.08 -5.27 33.53
C ALA A 150 2.26 -6.40 34.15
N GLY A 151 0.96 -6.17 34.34
CA GLY A 151 0.02 -7.22 34.71
C GLY A 151 -0.07 -8.31 33.64
N GLY A 152 -0.28 -9.57 34.03
CA GLY A 152 -0.26 -10.72 33.12
C GLY A 152 -1.17 -10.60 31.90
N LEU A 153 -2.31 -9.91 32.01
CA LEU A 153 -3.21 -9.63 30.89
C LEU A 153 -2.56 -8.78 29.80
N LEU A 154 -1.81 -7.74 30.17
CA LEU A 154 -1.12 -6.87 29.22
C LEU A 154 0.01 -7.60 28.51
N VAL A 155 0.67 -8.53 29.20
CA VAL A 155 1.67 -9.41 28.58
C VAL A 155 1.02 -10.32 27.54
N VAL A 156 -0.10 -10.97 27.85
CA VAL A 156 -0.82 -11.81 26.87
C VAL A 156 -1.26 -10.98 25.66
N LEU A 157 -1.81 -9.79 25.87
CA LEU A 157 -2.21 -8.88 24.79
C LEU A 157 -1.00 -8.51 23.90
N SER A 158 0.12 -8.13 24.50
CA SER A 158 1.34 -7.75 23.76
C SER A 158 1.92 -8.90 22.92
N VAL A 159 1.74 -10.16 23.35
CA VAL A 159 2.15 -11.33 22.56
C VAL A 159 1.25 -11.50 21.33
N LEU A 160 -0.07 -11.34 21.49
CA LEU A 160 -1.01 -11.36 20.36
C LEU A 160 -0.72 -10.24 19.36
N GLU A 161 -0.40 -9.05 19.86
CA GLU A 161 0.04 -7.92 19.07
C GLU A 161 1.33 -8.21 18.29
N ALA A 162 2.33 -8.82 18.93
CA ALA A 162 3.57 -9.23 18.27
C ALA A 162 3.31 -10.20 17.11
N LEU A 163 2.41 -11.18 17.32
CA LEU A 163 2.01 -12.13 16.27
C LEU A 163 1.29 -11.44 15.12
N ALA A 164 0.41 -10.49 15.40
CA ALA A 164 -0.29 -9.71 14.38
C ALA A 164 0.68 -8.86 13.55
N VAL A 165 1.65 -8.19 14.20
CA VAL A 165 2.69 -7.40 13.51
C VAL A 165 3.59 -8.31 12.67
N ALA A 166 3.99 -9.47 13.19
CA ALA A 166 4.77 -10.44 12.43
C ALA A 166 4.00 -10.96 11.20
N GLY A 167 2.71 -11.27 11.36
CA GLY A 167 1.81 -11.65 10.28
C GLY A 167 1.72 -10.57 9.19
N LEU A 168 1.58 -9.31 9.57
CA LEU A 168 1.63 -8.18 8.63
C LEU A 168 2.97 -8.12 7.89
N GLY A 169 4.09 -8.25 8.59
CA GLY A 169 5.43 -8.25 7.98
C GLY A 169 5.59 -9.35 6.93
N VAL A 170 5.09 -10.56 7.20
CA VAL A 170 5.06 -11.65 6.23
C VAL A 170 4.26 -11.26 4.99
N GLN A 171 3.06 -10.68 5.16
CA GLN A 171 2.21 -10.24 4.05
C GLN A 171 2.92 -9.19 3.18
N VAL A 172 3.55 -8.18 3.79
CA VAL A 172 4.30 -7.14 3.06
C VAL A 172 5.41 -7.76 2.19
N VAL A 173 6.15 -8.74 2.72
CA VAL A 173 7.20 -9.43 1.96
C VAL A 173 6.62 -10.30 0.84
N MET A 174 5.54 -11.05 1.11
CA MET A 174 4.91 -11.93 0.13
C MET A 174 4.32 -11.17 -1.06
N TYR A 175 3.65 -10.04 -0.81
CA TYR A 175 3.10 -9.20 -1.89
C TYR A 175 4.20 -8.55 -2.73
N THR A 176 5.30 -8.13 -2.10
CA THR A 176 6.46 -7.61 -2.82
C THR A 176 7.08 -8.69 -3.73
N ARG A 177 7.16 -9.94 -3.26
CA ARG A 177 7.67 -11.09 -4.04
C ARG A 177 6.73 -11.48 -5.18
N SER A 178 5.42 -11.56 -4.93
CA SER A 178 4.42 -11.90 -5.95
C SER A 178 4.38 -10.86 -7.08
N ALA A 179 4.59 -9.58 -6.75
CA ALA A 179 4.75 -8.52 -7.75
C ALA A 179 6.05 -8.62 -8.57
N ARG A 180 7.02 -9.48 -8.18
CA ARG A 180 8.21 -9.78 -8.98
C ARG A 180 8.01 -10.97 -9.92
N THR A 181 7.11 -11.91 -9.59
CA THR A 181 6.89 -13.15 -10.36
C THR A 181 5.82 -13.03 -11.45
N HIS A 182 4.84 -12.14 -11.32
CA HIS A 182 3.87 -11.81 -12.39
C HIS A 182 4.47 -10.87 -13.48
N ARG A 183 5.75 -11.02 -13.79
CA ARG A 183 6.48 -10.20 -14.78
C ARG A 183 7.13 -11.06 -15.83
#